data_AF-A0A954R0P1-F1
#
_entry.id   AF-A0A954R0P1-F1
#
_cell.length_a   1.000
_cell.length_b   1.000
_cell.length_c   1.000
_cell.angle_alpha   90.00
_cell.angle_beta   90.00
_cell.angle_gamma   90.00
#
_symmetry.space_group_name_H-M   'P 1'
#
loop_
_entity.id
_entity.type
_entity.pdbx_description
1 polymer ?
#
loop_
_entity_poly.entity_id
_entity_poly.type
_entity_poly.pdbx_seq_one_letter_code
_entity_poly.pdbx_strand_id
1 'polypeptide(L)'
;MSVNSKIEWTDTTWNPVRGCTKISAGCKHCYAETFAERFRGVPGNPFEFGFDLRLVPHKLSEPLKWTRPQMVFVKSKSDLFHEDVPDEYIVHVACGKTEQVDWRAS
;
A
#
# COMPACT_ATOMS: atom_id res chain seq x y z
N MET A 1 -7.87 -10.41 -3.69
CA MET A 1 -8.64 -9.17 -3.96
C MET A 1 -9.72 -9.03 -2.89
N SER A 2 -10.01 -7.83 -2.38
CA SER A 2 -11.20 -7.58 -1.56
C SER A 2 -12.05 -6.53 -2.27
N VAL A 3 -12.89 -7.00 -3.20
CA VAL A 3 -14.00 -6.20 -3.76
C VAL A 3 -15.12 -6.32 -2.72
N ASN A 4 -15.69 -5.18 -2.27
CA ASN A 4 -16.28 -4.96 -0.93
C ASN A 4 -15.22 -4.66 0.13
N SER A 5 -14.75 -3.41 0.15
CA SER A 5 -14.11 -2.87 1.35
C SER A 5 -15.11 -2.87 2.51
N LYS A 6 -14.63 -3.12 3.74
CA LYS A 6 -15.43 -2.92 4.97
C LYS A 6 -15.54 -1.44 5.39
N ILE A 7 -14.97 -0.54 4.60
CA ILE A 7 -14.99 0.89 4.83
C ILE A 7 -16.16 1.46 4.02
N GLU A 8 -17.15 2.02 4.71
CA GLU A 8 -18.49 2.31 4.17
C GLU A 8 -18.49 3.23 2.94
N TRP A 9 -17.49 4.09 2.79
CA TRP A 9 -17.44 5.10 1.73
C TRP A 9 -16.62 4.68 0.49
N THR A 10 -15.96 3.51 0.49
CA THR A 10 -15.11 3.06 -0.62
C THR A 10 -15.51 1.67 -1.11
N ASP A 11 -15.44 1.46 -2.42
CA ASP A 11 -15.70 0.16 -3.03
C ASP A 11 -14.54 -0.83 -2.82
N THR A 12 -13.29 -0.32 -2.81
CA THR A 12 -12.07 -1.14 -2.81
C THR A 12 -10.90 -0.42 -2.17
N THR A 13 -10.08 -1.17 -1.43
CA THR A 13 -8.79 -0.69 -0.95
C THR A 13 -7.66 -1.14 -1.88
N TRP A 14 -6.76 -0.23 -2.21
CA TRP A 14 -5.61 -0.49 -3.08
C TRP A 14 -4.36 0.00 -2.37
N ASN A 15 -3.51 -0.88 -1.86
CA ASN A 15 -2.33 -0.50 -1.07
C ASN A 15 -1.03 -0.80 -1.86
N PRO A 16 -0.53 0.14 -2.69
CA PRO A 16 0.71 -0.04 -3.45
C PRO A 16 1.97 0.14 -2.59
N VAL A 17 1.83 0.61 -1.36
CA VAL A 17 2.90 0.69 -0.34
C VAL A 17 2.43 -0.02 0.92
N ARG A 18 3.35 -0.57 1.71
CA ARG A 18 3.13 -1.13 3.05
C ARG A 18 4.01 -0.41 4.05
N GLY A 19 3.53 -0.27 5.28
CA GLY A 19 4.31 0.30 6.38
C GLY A 19 4.39 1.83 6.36
N CYS A 20 4.89 2.38 7.46
CA CYS A 20 5.31 3.78 7.60
C CYS A 20 6.29 3.92 8.78
N THR A 21 7.00 5.04 8.85
CA THR A 21 7.81 5.39 10.03
C THR A 21 6.98 6.12 11.08
N LYS A 22 7.25 5.85 12.35
CA LYS A 22 6.61 6.54 13.48
C LYS A 22 7.25 7.91 13.68
N ILE A 23 6.52 8.97 13.38
CA ILE A 23 7.03 10.36 13.46
C ILE A 23 6.45 11.16 14.63
N SER A 24 5.42 10.67 15.32
CA SER A 24 4.76 11.42 16.40
C SER A 24 4.16 10.53 17.49
N ALA A 25 3.76 11.13 18.61
CA ALA A 25 3.05 10.46 19.70
C ALA A 25 1.73 9.81 19.25
N GLY A 26 1.12 10.29 18.16
CA GLY A 26 -0.07 9.67 17.57
C GLY A 26 0.18 8.24 17.05
N CYS A 27 1.43 7.88 16.75
CA CYS A 27 1.78 6.54 16.28
C CYS A 27 1.87 5.50 17.41
N LYS A 28 1.81 5.91 18.68
CA LYS A 28 2.02 5.04 19.84
C LYS A 28 1.08 3.83 19.89
N HIS A 29 -0.13 3.97 19.37
CA HIS A 29 -1.16 2.92 19.35
C HIS A 29 -1.68 2.65 17.92
N CYS A 30 -0.76 2.63 16.95
CA CYS A 30 -1.09 2.39 15.55
C CYS A 30 -1.72 0.99 15.35
N TYR A 31 -2.99 0.96 14.98
CA TYR A 31 -3.70 -0.28 14.63
C TYR A 31 -3.02 -0.99 13.44
N ALA A 32 -2.57 -0.24 12.43
CA ALA A 32 -2.00 -0.82 11.21
C ALA A 32 -0.70 -1.59 11.50
N GLU A 33 0.15 -1.04 12.37
CA GLU A 33 1.34 -1.73 12.86
C GLU A 33 0.97 -2.98 13.65
N THR A 34 0.12 -2.83 14.67
CA THR A 34 -0.31 -3.97 15.50
C THR A 34 -0.92 -5.09 14.66
N PHE A 35 -1.64 -4.75 13.58
CA PHE A 35 -2.19 -5.72 12.65
C PHE A 35 -1.09 -6.40 11.83
N ALA A 36 -0.14 -5.64 11.27
CA ALA A 36 0.91 -6.15 10.42
C ALA A 36 1.88 -7.06 11.18
N GLU A 37 2.26 -6.68 12.39
CA GLU A 37 3.20 -7.43 13.23
C GLU A 37 2.69 -8.84 13.60
N ARG A 38 1.37 -9.08 13.60
CA ARG A 38 0.79 -10.42 13.82
C ARG A 38 1.20 -11.44 12.77
N PHE A 39 1.58 -10.98 11.59
CA PHE A 39 1.92 -11.83 10.44
C PHE A 39 3.41 -11.80 10.12
N ARG A 40 4.23 -11.12 10.94
CA ARG A 40 5.67 -11.11 10.76
C ARG A 40 6.21 -12.55 10.83
N GLY A 41 7.02 -12.92 9.84
CA GLY A 41 7.57 -14.26 9.69
C GLY A 41 6.62 -15.31 9.12
N VAL A 42 5.38 -14.95 8.73
CA VAL A 42 4.45 -15.87 8.05
C VAL A 42 4.75 -15.87 6.55
N PRO A 43 5.31 -16.95 5.97
CA PRO A 43 5.74 -16.97 4.58
C PRO A 43 4.58 -16.75 3.61
N GLY A 44 4.78 -15.87 2.63
CA GLY A 44 3.79 -15.57 1.59
C GLY A 44 2.66 -14.65 2.06
N ASN A 45 2.65 -14.20 3.32
CA ASN A 45 1.70 -13.20 3.78
C ASN A 45 2.11 -11.80 3.27
N PRO A 46 1.15 -10.93 2.88
CA PRO A 46 1.46 -9.53 2.56
C PRO A 46 2.21 -8.78 3.67
N PHE A 47 2.10 -9.20 4.92
CA PHE A 47 2.80 -8.62 6.07
C PHE A 47 3.85 -9.58 6.65
N GLU A 48 4.45 -10.44 5.82
CA GLU A 48 5.57 -11.33 6.22
C GLU A 48 6.72 -10.55 6.90
N PHE A 49 6.90 -9.29 6.53
CA PHE A 49 7.89 -8.40 7.13
C PHE A 49 7.28 -7.36 8.08
N GLY A 50 6.12 -7.66 8.67
CA GLY A 50 5.44 -6.77 9.59
C GLY A 50 5.13 -5.40 8.97
N PHE A 51 5.38 -4.33 9.73
CA PHE A 51 5.07 -2.95 9.34
C PHE A 51 6.22 -2.19 8.67
N ASP A 52 7.27 -2.90 8.24
CA ASP A 52 8.42 -2.31 7.56
C ASP A 52 7.99 -1.65 6.25
N LEU A 53 8.55 -0.47 5.94
CA LEU A 53 8.24 0.25 4.71
C LEU A 53 8.64 -0.60 3.50
N ARG A 54 7.68 -0.85 2.61
CA ARG A 54 7.92 -1.59 1.36
C ARG A 54 7.03 -1.10 0.23
N LEU A 55 7.64 -0.91 -0.93
CA LEU A 55 6.91 -0.75 -2.19
C LEU A 55 6.33 -2.11 -2.62
N VAL A 56 5.18 -2.07 -3.29
CA VAL A 56 4.51 -3.25 -3.83
C VAL A 56 4.23 -3.05 -5.32
N PRO A 57 5.26 -3.04 -6.19
CA PRO A 57 5.12 -2.59 -7.58
C PRO A 57 4.12 -3.42 -8.40
N HIS A 58 4.01 -4.73 -8.13
CA HIS A 58 3.05 -5.58 -8.84
C HIS A 58 1.59 -5.12 -8.65
N LYS A 59 1.28 -4.44 -7.54
CA LYS A 59 -0.05 -3.88 -7.28
C LYS A 59 -0.35 -2.66 -8.14
N LEU A 60 0.65 -2.02 -8.75
CA LEU A 60 0.42 -0.88 -9.64
C LEU A 60 -0.47 -1.24 -10.84
N SER A 61 -0.46 -2.52 -11.24
CA SER A 61 -1.30 -3.05 -12.32
C SER A 61 -2.74 -3.37 -11.91
N GLU A 62 -3.09 -3.32 -10.61
CA GLU A 62 -4.44 -3.66 -10.13
C GLU A 62 -5.53 -2.71 -10.69
N PRO A 63 -5.33 -1.37 -10.73
CA PRO A 63 -6.30 -0.45 -11.30
C PRO A 63 -6.64 -0.71 -12.77
N LEU A 64 -5.67 -1.17 -13.57
CA LEU A 64 -5.89 -1.49 -14.99
C LEU A 64 -6.86 -2.64 -15.22
N LYS A 65 -7.07 -3.48 -14.20
CA LYS A 65 -7.96 -4.66 -14.27
C LYS A 65 -9.40 -4.32 -13.88
N TRP A 66 -9.67 -3.10 -13.43
CA TRP A 66 -11.02 -2.70 -13.03
C TRP A 66 -11.88 -2.40 -14.24
N THR A 67 -12.99 -3.15 -14.37
CA THR A 67 -13.92 -3.05 -15.51
C THR A 67 -14.99 -1.97 -15.32
N ARG A 68 -15.08 -1.39 -14.12
CA ARG A 68 -16.08 -0.38 -13.75
C ARG A 68 -15.45 0.72 -12.91
N PRO A 69 -15.87 1.99 -13.08
CA PRO A 69 -15.49 3.06 -12.17
C PRO A 69 -15.84 2.70 -10.72
N GLN A 70 -14.96 3.03 -9.80
CA GLN A 70 -15.10 2.71 -8.38
C GLN A 70 -14.35 3.71 -7.51
N MET A 71 -14.86 3.95 -6.31
CA MET A 71 -14.24 4.79 -5.29
C MET A 71 -13.16 3.99 -4.55
N VAL A 72 -11.90 4.43 -4.66
CA VAL A 72 -10.74 3.67 -4.18
C VAL A 72 -10.04 4.37 -3.04
N PHE A 73 -9.80 3.62 -1.96
CA PHE A 73 -8.95 4.08 -0.87
C PHE A 73 -7.52 3.52 -1.02
N VAL A 74 -6.58 4.41 -1.30
CA VAL A 74 -5.20 4.06 -1.73
C VAL A 74 -4.26 3.71 -0.56
N LYS A 75 -4.61 4.08 0.68
CA LYS A 75 -3.70 3.95 1.83
C LYS A 75 -4.44 3.66 3.11
N SER A 76 -4.83 2.40 3.31
CA SER A 76 -5.48 2.00 4.56
C SER A 76 -4.48 1.57 5.64
N LYS A 77 -3.24 1.18 5.28
CA LYS A 77 -2.20 0.68 6.20
C LYS A 77 -0.78 1.00 5.73
N SER A 78 -0.58 2.21 5.21
CA SER A 78 0.71 2.62 4.66
C SER A 78 0.82 4.12 4.50
N ASP A 79 2.05 4.58 4.26
CA ASP A 79 2.34 5.93 3.84
C ASP A 79 3.02 5.97 2.46
N LEU A 80 2.33 6.54 1.47
CA LEU A 80 2.79 6.73 0.09
C LEU A 80 3.62 8.00 -0.05
N PHE A 81 3.47 8.95 0.87
CA PHE A 81 4.26 10.19 0.87
C PHE A 81 5.40 10.11 1.90
N HIS A 82 5.82 8.89 2.25
CA HIS A 82 6.98 8.66 3.08
C HIS A 82 8.24 9.11 2.34
N GLU A 83 9.22 9.64 3.06
CA GLU A 83 10.47 10.18 2.48
C GLU A 83 11.24 9.16 1.61
N ASP A 84 11.22 7.89 2.01
CA ASP A 84 11.84 6.78 1.26
C ASP A 84 10.98 6.25 0.10
N VAL A 85 9.82 6.83 -0.20
CA VAL A 85 9.02 6.47 -1.38
C VAL A 85 9.41 7.40 -2.53
N PRO A 86 9.94 6.89 -3.66
CA PRO A 86 10.36 7.74 -4.77
C PRO A 86 9.18 8.51 -5.39
N ASP A 87 9.41 9.78 -5.74
CA ASP A 87 8.40 10.62 -6.40
C ASP A 87 7.84 9.98 -7.68
N GLU A 88 8.69 9.30 -8.46
CA GLU A 88 8.26 8.54 -9.64
C GLU A 88 7.19 7.50 -9.27
N TYR A 89 7.37 6.78 -8.17
CA TYR A 89 6.40 5.80 -7.69
C TYR A 89 5.06 6.45 -7.33
N ILE A 90 5.10 7.62 -6.71
CA ILE A 90 3.91 8.42 -6.37
C ILE A 90 3.19 8.86 -7.65
N VAL A 91 3.93 9.32 -8.66
CA VAL A 91 3.39 9.68 -9.98
C VAL A 91 2.72 8.48 -10.65
N HIS A 92 3.33 7.28 -10.61
CA HIS A 92 2.72 6.07 -11.15
C HIS A 92 1.39 5.72 -10.43
N VAL A 93 1.36 5.88 -9.11
CA VAL A 93 0.13 5.66 -8.33
C VAL A 93 -0.95 6.69 -8.68
N ALA A 94 -0.59 7.96 -8.86
CA ALA A 94 -1.53 9.05 -9.14
C ALA A 94 -2.03 9.06 -10.59
N CYS A 95 -1.15 8.84 -11.56
CA CYS A 95 -1.50 8.90 -12.98
C CYS A 95 -2.15 7.62 -13.51
N GLY A 96 -2.12 6.52 -12.76
CA GLY A 96 -2.60 5.21 -13.23
C GLY A 96 -1.80 4.65 -14.41
N LYS A 97 -0.68 5.30 -14.79
CA LYS A 97 0.23 4.85 -15.84
C LYS A 97 1.17 3.82 -15.27
N THR A 98 0.91 2.56 -15.54
CA THR A 98 1.88 1.48 -15.35
C THR A 98 2.64 1.26 -16.65
N GLU A 99 3.57 2.14 -16.96
CA GLU A 99 4.70 1.72 -17.78
C GLU A 99 5.55 0.78 -16.91
N GLN A 100 6.03 -0.33 -17.49
CA GLN A 100 6.87 -1.29 -16.79
C GLN A 100 8.19 -0.61 -16.42
N VAL A 101 8.22 0.07 -15.27
CA VAL A 101 9.44 0.65 -14.75
C VAL A 101 10.25 -0.48 -14.13
N ASP A 102 11.42 -0.73 -14.72
CA ASP A 102 12.40 -1.70 -14.25
C ASP A 102 13.05 -1.14 -12.97
N TRP A 103 12.43 -1.41 -11.82
CA TRP A 103 12.91 -1.01 -10.50
C TRP A 103 14.14 -1.85 -10.11
N ARG A 104 15.28 -1.58 -10.74
CA ARG A 104 16.58 -2.04 -10.23
C ARG A 104 16.95 -1.18 -9.02
N ALA A 105 16.63 -1.67 -7.82
CA ALA A 105 17.18 -1.14 -6.58
C ALA A 105 18.71 -1.28 -6.64
N SER A 106 19.43 -0.15 -6.61
CA SER A 106 20.87 -0.12 -6.32
C SER A 106 21.11 -0.21 -4.82
#